data_AF-A0A958LLS9-F1
#
_entry.id   AF-A0A958LLS9-F1
#
_cell.length_a   1.000
_cell.length_b   1.000
_cell.length_c   1.000
_cell.angle_alpha   90.00
_cell.angle_beta   90.00
_cell.angle_gamma   90.00
#
_symmetry.space_group_name_H-M   'P 1'
#
loop_
_entity.id
_entity.type
_entity.pdbx_description
1 polymer ?
#
loop_
_entity_poly.entity_id
_entity_poly.type
_entity_poly.pdbx_seq_one_letter_code
_entity_poly.pdbx_strand_id
1 'polypeptide(L)'
;MHQQEQDLLYICFEKHLHHYVDEDECVEEFTLRVIEEFASIVLQQGHIPTQYLQEIHQELEEEIVEMLQKKIYGHWDIGHYRRAMGNQSA
;
A
#
# COMPACT_ATOMS: atom_id res chain seq x y z
N MET A 1 -3.58 -10.98 25.18
CA MET A 1 -3.12 -9.65 24.75
C MET A 1 -2.33 -9.88 23.48
N HIS A 2 -2.98 -9.77 22.31
CA HIS A 2 -2.29 -9.91 21.03
C HIS A 2 -1.60 -8.59 20.75
N GLN A 3 -0.28 -8.62 20.81
CA GLN A 3 0.60 -7.49 20.58
C GLN A 3 0.30 -6.95 19.18
N GLN A 4 0.04 -5.65 19.09
CA GLN A 4 -0.06 -4.91 17.83
C GLN A 4 1.32 -4.93 17.17
N GLU A 5 1.70 -6.05 16.55
CA GLU A 5 2.67 -6.01 15.47
C GLU A 5 1.98 -5.24 14.36
N GLN A 6 2.47 -4.03 14.09
CA GLN A 6 1.97 -3.23 12.98
C GLN A 6 2.05 -4.09 11.72
N ASP A 7 0.91 -4.34 11.09
CA ASP A 7 0.83 -5.12 9.86
C ASP A 7 1.79 -4.50 8.83
N LEU A 8 2.82 -5.25 8.44
CA LEU A 8 3.88 -4.76 7.55
C LEU A 8 3.31 -4.27 6.22
N LEU A 9 2.27 -4.94 5.71
CA LEU A 9 1.59 -4.53 4.48
C LEU A 9 0.93 -3.17 4.67
N TYR A 10 0.25 -2.98 5.80
CA TYR A 10 -0.38 -1.71 6.15
C TYR A 10 0.65 -0.57 6.32
N ILE A 11 1.81 -0.86 6.90
CA ILE A 11 2.91 0.12 7.01
C ILE A 11 3.38 0.56 5.62
N CYS A 12 3.63 -0.40 4.72
CA CYS A 12 4.03 -0.10 3.34
C CYS A 12 2.93 0.71 2.63
N PHE A 13 1.68 0.29 2.77
CA PHE A 13 0.52 0.98 2.22
C PHE A 13 0.43 2.45 2.66
N GLU A 14 0.44 2.73 3.97
CA GLU A 14 0.35 4.12 4.46
C GLU A 14 1.55 4.94 4.02
N LYS A 15 2.76 4.36 4.04
CA LYS A 15 3.96 5.04 3.58
C LYS A 15 3.80 5.50 2.13
N HIS A 16 3.36 4.63 1.23
CA HIS A 16 3.16 4.97 -0.18
C HIS A 16 1.97 5.91 -0.40
N LEU A 17 0.91 5.79 0.40
CA LEU A 17 -0.27 6.63 0.25
C LEU A 17 0.03 8.11 0.57
N HIS A 18 0.82 8.35 1.61
CA HIS A 18 1.19 9.70 2.04
C HIS A 18 2.45 10.24 1.35
N HIS A 19 3.21 9.41 0.65
CA HIS A 19 4.32 9.88 -0.16
C HIS A 19 3.79 10.44 -1.48
N TYR A 20 3.88 11.76 -1.63
CA TYR A 20 3.46 12.45 -2.85
C TYR A 20 4.53 12.26 -3.94
N VAL A 21 4.45 11.16 -4.67
CA VAL A 21 5.38 10.87 -5.79
C VAL A 21 4.77 11.32 -7.11
N ASP A 22 3.48 11.03 -7.33
CA ASP A 22 2.77 11.35 -8.57
C ASP A 22 1.30 11.68 -8.27
N GLU A 23 0.78 12.70 -8.95
CA GLU A 23 -0.59 13.17 -8.83
C GLU A 23 -1.57 12.33 -9.66
N ASP A 24 -1.07 11.73 -10.74
CA ASP A 24 -1.84 10.93 -11.70
C ASP A 24 -1.60 9.42 -11.55
N GLU A 25 -0.99 8.99 -10.43
CA GLU A 25 -0.74 7.57 -10.13
C GLU A 25 -2.04 6.76 -10.18
N CYS A 26 -2.09 5.75 -11.05
CA CYS A 26 -3.24 4.85 -11.11
C CYS A 26 -3.17 3.78 -10.00
N VAL A 27 -4.28 3.08 -9.78
CA VAL A 27 -4.40 2.08 -8.70
C VAL A 27 -3.40 0.93 -8.90
N GLU A 28 -3.19 0.50 -10.14
CA GLU A 28 -2.27 -0.57 -10.50
C GLU A 28 -0.82 -0.18 -10.19
N GLU A 29 -0.41 1.03 -10.55
CA GLU A 29 0.93 1.56 -10.26
C GLU A 29 1.16 1.70 -8.76
N PHE A 30 0.19 2.26 -8.03
CA PHE A 30 0.25 2.37 -6.58
C PHE A 30 0.42 0.98 -5.92
N THR A 31 -0.41 0.03 -6.33
CA THR A 31 -0.45 -1.31 -5.73
C THR A 31 0.84 -2.08 -5.99
N LEU A 32 1.37 -2.01 -7.22
CA LEU A 32 2.63 -2.63 -7.59
C LEU A 32 3.77 -2.13 -6.69
N ARG A 33 3.85 -0.82 -6.44
CA ARG A 33 4.93 -0.24 -5.60
C ARG A 33 4.84 -0.69 -4.14
N VAL A 34 3.64 -0.77 -3.59
CA VAL A 34 3.42 -1.28 -2.24
C VAL A 34 3.85 -2.75 -2.13
N ILE A 35 3.50 -3.57 -3.13
CA ILE A 35 3.88 -4.99 -3.18
C ILE A 35 5.40 -5.14 -3.34
N GLU A 36 6.04 -4.36 -4.20
CA GLU A 36 7.49 -4.37 -4.39
C GLU A 36 8.24 -4.03 -3.09
N GLU A 37 7.78 -3.02 -2.34
CA GLU A 37 8.37 -2.68 -1.04
C GLU A 37 8.15 -3.79 -0.02
N PHE A 38 6.92 -4.31 0.09
CA PHE A 38 6.60 -5.41 0.99
C PHE A 38 7.45 -6.66 0.69
N ALA A 39 7.50 -7.08 -0.57
CA ALA A 39 8.27 -8.25 -1.00
C ALA A 39 9.76 -8.07 -0.73
N SER A 40 10.32 -6.87 -0.95
CA SER A 40 11.72 -6.56 -0.63
C SER A 40 12.02 -6.76 0.86
N ILE A 41 11.15 -6.30 1.75
CA ILE A 41 11.33 -6.44 3.21
C ILE A 41 11.24 -7.90 3.63
N VAL A 42 10.22 -8.62 3.16
CA VAL A 42 9.97 -10.02 3.51
C VAL A 42 11.09 -10.94 2.97
N LEU A 43 11.60 -10.67 1.77
CA LEU A 43 12.73 -11.41 1.20
C LEU A 43 14.02 -11.17 2.00
N GLN A 44 14.29 -9.94 2.44
CA GLN A 44 15.44 -9.64 3.29
C GLN A 44 15.37 -10.33 4.65
N GLN A 45 14.16 -10.54 5.18
CA GLN A 45 13.95 -11.26 6.44
C GLN A 45 14.01 -12.79 6.27
N GLY A 46 14.00 -13.30 5.04
CA GLY A 46 14.03 -14.74 4.74
C GLY A 46 12.70 -15.45 5.01
N HIS A 47 11.59 -14.72 5.06
CA HIS A 47 10.29 -15.24 5.49
C HIS A 47 9.53 -15.99 4.38
N ILE A 48 9.80 -15.70 3.09
CA ILE A 48 9.03 -16.27 1.97
C ILE A 48 9.95 -16.77 0.85
N PRO A 49 9.85 -18.06 0.45
CA PRO A 49 10.51 -18.58 -0.74
C PRO A 49 9.98 -17.91 -2.01
N THR A 50 10.87 -17.57 -2.94
CA THR A 50 10.53 -16.84 -4.19
C THR A 50 9.45 -17.50 -5.03
N GLN A 51 9.32 -18.82 -4.97
CA GLN A 51 8.29 -19.58 -5.69
C GLN A 51 6.85 -19.26 -5.28
N TYR A 52 6.63 -18.74 -4.06
CA TYR A 52 5.31 -18.36 -3.57
C TYR A 52 4.97 -16.89 -3.81
N LEU A 53 5.92 -16.07 -4.28
CA LEU A 53 5.72 -14.63 -4.45
C LEU A 53 4.62 -14.32 -5.47
N GLN A 54 4.51 -15.11 -6.54
CA GLN A 54 3.46 -14.88 -7.55
C GLN A 54 2.06 -15.20 -7.02
N GLU A 55 1.91 -16.27 -6.23
CA GLU A 55 0.62 -16.64 -5.63
C GLU A 55 0.20 -15.58 -4.61
N ILE A 56 1.14 -15.12 -3.79
CA ILE A 56 0.91 -14.09 -2.79
C ILE A 56 0.64 -12.72 -3.43
N HIS A 57 1.22 -12.42 -4.60
CA HIS A 57 1.03 -11.14 -5.28
C HIS A 57 -0.46 -10.84 -5.52
N GLN A 58 -1.23 -11.82 -6.01
CA GLN A 58 -2.64 -11.60 -6.29
C GLN A 58 -3.43 -11.33 -5.01
N GLU A 59 -3.17 -12.09 -3.94
CA GLU A 59 -3.82 -11.88 -2.65
C GLU A 59 -3.47 -10.50 -2.05
N LEU A 60 -2.20 -10.09 -2.16
CA LEU A 60 -1.76 -8.77 -1.70
C LEU A 60 -2.39 -7.64 -2.51
N GLU A 61 -2.53 -7.81 -3.82
CA GLU A 61 -3.16 -6.82 -4.70
C GLU A 61 -4.62 -6.60 -4.29
N GLU A 62 -5.38 -7.68 -4.08
CA GLU A 62 -6.77 -7.61 -3.62
C GLU A 62 -6.89 -6.89 -2.27
N GLU A 63 -6.04 -7.25 -1.30
CA GLU A 63 -6.00 -6.62 0.03
C GLU A 63 -5.66 -5.12 -0.04
N ILE A 64 -4.65 -4.74 -0.85
CA ILE A 64 -4.23 -3.34 -1.03
C ILE A 64 -5.34 -2.52 -1.68
N VAL A 65 -6.00 -3.06 -2.71
CA VAL A 65 -7.12 -2.39 -3.37
C VAL A 65 -8.27 -2.16 -2.38
N GLU A 66 -8.59 -3.15 -1.54
CA GLU A 66 -9.60 -2.98 -0.49
C GLU A 66 -9.21 -1.89 0.53
N MET A 67 -7.96 -1.89 1.01
CA MET A 67 -7.46 -0.87 1.92
C MET A 67 -7.54 0.51 1.30
N LEU A 68 -7.14 0.63 0.03
CA LEU A 68 -7.17 1.88 -0.72
C LEU A 68 -8.60 2.41 -0.84
N GLN A 69 -9.55 1.59 -1.29
CA GLN A 69 -10.96 1.97 -1.42
C GLN A 69 -11.55 2.47 -0.10
N LYS A 70 -11.24 1.78 1.02
CA LYS A 70 -11.67 2.20 2.36
C LYS A 70 -11.07 3.55 2.75
N LYS A 71 -9.80 3.80 2.37
CA LYS A 71 -9.05 4.99 2.76
C LYS A 71 -9.41 6.23 1.94
N ILE A 72 -9.63 6.07 0.63
CA ILE A 72 -10.00 7.16 -0.28
C ILE A 72 -11.52 7.36 -0.38
N TYR A 73 -12.32 6.68 0.45
CA TYR A 73 -13.76 6.82 0.43
C TYR A 73 -14.18 8.30 0.51
N GLY A 74 -15.02 8.74 -0.43
CA GLY A 74 -15.40 10.16 -0.57
C GLY A 74 -14.45 11.00 -1.41
N HIS A 75 -13.38 10.41 -1.97
CA HIS A 75 -12.47 11.03 -2.93
C HIS A 75 -12.58 10.34 -4.30
N TRP A 76 -12.33 11.09 -5.37
CA TRP A 76 -12.44 10.58 -6.74
C TRP A 76 -11.32 9.59 -7.11
N ASP A 77 -10.10 9.91 -6.66
CA ASP A 77 -8.88 9.15 -6.93
C ASP A 77 -7.85 9.39 -5.82
N ILE A 78 -6.70 8.72 -5.95
CA ILE A 78 -5.57 8.81 -5.01
C ILE A 78 -5.06 10.27 -4.93
N GLY A 79 -4.94 10.95 -6.07
CA GLY A 79 -4.49 12.36 -6.13
C GLY A 79 -5.42 13.31 -5.38
N HIS A 80 -6.72 13.15 -5.52
CA HIS A 80 -7.76 13.92 -4.84
C HIS A 80 -7.73 13.67 -3.34
N TYR A 81 -7.53 12.43 -2.91
CA TYR A 81 -7.29 12.10 -1.51
C TYR A 81 -6.03 12.81 -0.97
N ARG A 82 -4.90 12.69 -1.66
CA ARG A 82 -3.61 13.31 -1.27
C ARG A 82 -3.71 14.84 -1.16
N ARG A 83 -4.38 15.51 -2.12
CA ARG A 83 -4.63 16.96 -2.09
C ARG A 83 -5.47 17.37 -0.87
N ALA A 84 -6.53 16.61 -0.58
CA ALA A 84 -7.39 16.89 0.57
C ALA A 84 -6.66 16.74 1.91
N MET A 85 -5.72 15.79 2.00
CA MET A 85 -4.87 15.58 3.18
C MET A 85 -3.78 16.66 3.31
N GLY A 86 -3.15 17.06 2.21
CA GLY A 86 -2.16 18.15 2.20
C GLY A 86 -2.73 19.49 2.66
N ASN A 87 -4.00 19.77 2.32
CA ASN A 87 -4.72 20.97 2.76
C ASN A 87 -5.14 20.97 4.23
N GLN A 88 -5.03 19.86 4.96
CA GLN A 88 -5.29 19.80 6.41
C GLN A 88 -4.06 20.11 7.27
N SER A 89 -2.89 20.26 6.64
CA SER A 89 -1.62 20.56 7.31
C SER A 89 -1.18 22.03 7.18
N ALA A 90 -2.08 22.93 6.78
CA ALA A 90 -1.82 24.37 6.60
C ALA A 90 -2.60 25.23 7.62
#